data_AF-A0AAV0JVR0-F1
#
_entry.id   AF-A0AAV0JVR0-F1
#
_cell.length_a   1.000
_cell.length_b   1.000
_cell.length_c   1.000
_cell.angle_alpha   90.00
_cell.angle_beta   90.00
_cell.angle_gamma   90.00
#
_symmetry.space_group_name_H-M   'P 1'
#
loop_
_entity.id
_entity.type
_entity.pdbx_description
1 polymer ?
#
loop_
_entity_poly.entity_id
_entity_poly.type
_entity_poly.pdbx_seq_one_letter_code
_entity_poly.pdbx_strand_id
1 'polypeptide(L)'
;MSYLNSTQSPTASISFQGTLIGKKSAPQVASFSSRGPSLNSPGILKPDIIGPGVNILAAWPVSVDNATNSFNMISGTSMSCPHLSGVATLVKSAHPNWSPQNVSASMFDMGSGHVNLSMALSPGLVYDIQPDDYIPYLCGLGSTYTCKEVLSPEGVDVKVMPYKIEFKDLNEKASYSVTFTKLGNVTRTKVSEGHLIWSSADEKSKVVSAIVVDFV
;
A
#
# COMPACT_ATOMS: atom_id res chain seq x y z
N MET A 1 32.49 24.75 1.03
CA MET A 1 33.44 25.86 1.32
C MET A 1 34.44 26.17 0.21
N SER A 2 34.70 25.28 -0.76
CA SER A 2 35.69 25.55 -1.82
C SER A 2 35.39 26.80 -2.67
N TYR A 3 34.14 26.98 -3.13
CA TYR A 3 33.75 28.16 -3.94
C TYR A 3 33.91 29.49 -3.19
N LEU A 4 33.47 29.54 -1.93
CA LEU A 4 33.52 30.74 -1.08
C LEU A 4 34.95 31.24 -0.83
N ASN A 5 35.95 30.35 -0.87
CA ASN A 5 37.36 30.70 -0.66
C ASN A 5 38.13 30.95 -1.97
N SER A 6 37.49 30.80 -3.13
CA SER A 6 38.15 30.89 -4.44
C SER A 6 38.10 32.27 -5.09
N THR A 7 37.28 33.18 -4.56
CA THR A 7 37.08 34.54 -5.09
C THR A 7 36.80 35.50 -3.95
N GLN A 8 37.22 36.76 -4.08
CA GLN A 8 36.97 37.82 -3.09
C GLN A 8 35.51 38.29 -3.06
N SER A 9 34.68 37.93 -4.04
CA SER A 9 33.27 38.31 -4.09
C SER A 9 32.42 37.21 -4.72
N PRO A 10 32.21 36.08 -4.02
CA PRO A 10 31.40 34.98 -4.53
C PRO A 10 29.93 35.42 -4.62
N THR A 11 29.36 35.32 -5.82
CA THR A 11 27.92 35.51 -6.05
C THR A 11 27.30 34.20 -6.51
N ALA A 12 26.02 34.01 -6.24
CA ALA A 12 25.25 32.87 -6.72
C ALA A 12 23.86 33.35 -7.14
N SER A 13 23.30 32.73 -8.18
CA SER A 13 21.93 32.97 -8.60
C SER A 13 21.12 31.70 -8.36
N ILE A 14 19.96 31.85 -7.74
CA ILE A 14 18.98 30.77 -7.57
C ILE A 14 17.88 31.04 -8.58
N SER A 15 17.72 30.15 -9.56
CA SER A 15 16.62 30.20 -10.52
C SER A 15 15.54 29.19 -10.15
N PHE A 16 14.28 29.62 -10.15
CA PHE A 16 13.15 28.75 -9.91
C PHE A 16 12.78 28.03 -11.21
N GLN A 17 12.97 26.71 -11.24
CA GLN A 17 12.72 25.86 -12.42
C GLN A 17 11.27 25.33 -12.47
N GLY A 18 10.40 25.76 -11.56
CA GLY A 18 9.04 25.24 -11.45
C GLY A 18 8.96 23.78 -10.99
N THR A 19 7.79 23.18 -11.17
CA THR A 19 7.55 21.76 -10.83
C THR A 19 8.12 20.85 -11.92
N LEU A 20 9.05 19.99 -11.54
CA LEU A 20 9.60 18.97 -12.42
C LEU A 20 8.79 17.66 -12.29
N ILE A 21 8.15 17.24 -13.38
CA ILE A 21 7.36 15.99 -13.44
C ILE A 21 8.22 14.89 -14.07
N GLY A 22 8.00 13.63 -13.65
CA GLY A 22 8.62 12.46 -14.30
C GLY A 22 9.93 11.97 -13.69
N LYS A 23 10.21 12.27 -12.41
CA LYS A 23 11.33 11.63 -11.71
C LYS A 23 11.12 10.11 -11.61
N LYS A 24 12.03 9.33 -12.20
CA LYS A 24 12.02 7.85 -12.20
C LYS A 24 11.97 7.20 -10.82
N SER A 25 12.33 7.93 -9.76
CA SER A 25 12.37 7.39 -8.40
C SER A 25 11.04 7.46 -7.66
N ALA A 26 10.00 8.12 -8.18
CA ALA A 26 8.70 8.19 -7.52
C ALA A 26 7.85 6.93 -7.82
N PRO A 27 7.02 6.45 -6.87
CA PRO A 27 6.85 6.96 -5.50
C PRO A 27 7.95 6.49 -4.54
N GLN A 28 8.25 7.30 -3.51
CA GLN A 28 9.15 6.92 -2.41
C GLN A 28 8.46 7.16 -1.07
N VAL A 29 8.73 6.29 -0.10
CA VAL A 29 8.33 6.53 1.29
C VAL A 29 9.16 7.67 1.86
N ALA A 30 8.50 8.71 2.38
CA ALA A 30 9.17 9.86 2.97
C ALA A 30 10.04 9.44 4.17
N SER A 31 11.18 10.08 4.37
CA SER A 31 12.11 9.78 5.46
C SER A 31 11.49 9.95 6.85
N PHE A 32 10.53 10.87 6.98
CA PHE A 32 9.80 11.13 8.23
C PHE A 32 8.60 10.19 8.46
N SER A 33 8.24 9.32 7.49
CA SER A 33 7.12 8.40 7.66
C SER A 33 7.48 7.34 8.71
N SER A 34 6.63 7.16 9.71
CA SER A 34 6.77 6.09 10.70
C SER A 34 6.78 4.71 10.00
N ARG A 35 7.55 3.77 10.57
CA ARG A 35 7.72 2.41 10.05
C ARG A 35 7.32 1.40 11.13
N GLY A 36 6.83 0.25 10.71
CA GLY A 36 6.64 -0.89 11.61
C GLY A 36 7.94 -1.68 11.84
N PRO A 37 7.83 -2.85 12.51
CA PRO A 37 6.60 -3.46 13.02
C PRO A 37 6.00 -2.68 14.21
N SER A 38 4.69 -2.81 14.42
CA SER A 38 4.01 -2.16 15.55
C SER A 38 4.36 -2.85 16.87
N LEU A 39 4.85 -2.11 17.86
CA LEU A 39 5.13 -2.65 19.20
C LEU A 39 3.86 -3.15 19.91
N ASN A 40 2.70 -2.58 19.60
CA ASN A 40 1.42 -2.96 20.20
C ASN A 40 0.81 -4.22 19.56
N SER A 41 1.25 -4.59 18.36
CA SER A 41 0.74 -5.75 17.62
C SER A 41 1.81 -6.33 16.70
N PRO A 42 2.82 -7.03 17.24
CA PRO A 42 3.99 -7.49 16.47
C PRO A 42 3.65 -8.46 15.32
N GLY A 43 2.53 -9.19 15.44
CA GLY A 43 2.06 -10.13 14.42
C GLY A 43 1.24 -9.49 13.28
N ILE A 44 0.97 -8.18 13.32
CA ILE A 44 0.20 -7.47 12.30
C ILE A 44 1.11 -6.42 11.64
N LEU A 45 1.27 -6.53 10.32
CA LEU A 45 2.10 -5.60 9.56
C LEU A 45 1.50 -4.19 9.59
N LYS A 46 2.34 -3.19 9.87
CA LYS A 46 2.02 -1.76 9.80
C LYS A 46 3.19 -0.99 9.20
N PRO A 47 2.97 0.16 8.53
CA PRO A 47 1.68 0.70 8.07
C PRO A 47 1.05 -0.15 6.96
N ASP A 48 -0.27 -0.05 6.76
CA ASP A 48 -1.01 -0.95 5.87
C ASP A 48 -0.97 -0.55 4.38
N ILE A 49 -0.91 0.76 4.09
CA ILE A 49 -0.94 1.30 2.71
C ILE A 49 -0.20 2.64 2.66
N ILE A 50 0.39 2.98 1.50
CA ILE A 50 1.03 4.28 1.27
C ILE A 50 0.21 5.16 0.32
N GLY A 51 0.19 6.46 0.59
CA GLY A 51 -0.49 7.46 -0.24
C GLY A 51 0.29 8.77 -0.35
N PRO A 52 -0.07 9.66 -1.29
CA PRO A 52 0.63 10.92 -1.51
C PRO A 52 0.60 11.83 -0.28
N GLY A 53 1.77 12.16 0.27
CA GLY A 53 1.87 12.99 1.47
C GLY A 53 3.05 13.96 1.48
N VAL A 54 3.78 14.11 0.38
CA VAL A 54 4.92 15.04 0.26
C VAL A 54 4.57 16.11 -0.74
N ASN A 55 4.76 17.38 -0.37
CA ASN A 55 4.48 18.56 -1.19
C ASN A 55 3.05 18.59 -1.74
N ILE A 56 2.08 18.33 -0.87
CA ILE A 56 0.66 18.35 -1.21
C ILE A 56 0.15 19.78 -1.12
N LEU A 57 -0.40 20.28 -2.22
CA LEU A 57 -1.06 21.58 -2.30
C LEU A 57 -2.53 21.43 -1.89
N ALA A 58 -2.98 22.21 -0.89
CA ALA A 58 -4.36 22.21 -0.43
C ALA A 58 -4.81 23.60 0.02
N ALA A 59 -6.12 23.78 0.18
CA ALA A 59 -6.70 25.02 0.70
C ALA A 59 -6.18 25.33 2.11
N TRP A 60 -5.95 26.61 2.39
CA TRP A 60 -5.43 27.08 3.66
C TRP A 60 -6.28 28.25 4.16
N PRO A 61 -6.47 28.44 5.48
CA PRO A 61 -7.33 29.52 5.98
C PRO A 61 -6.77 30.93 5.79
N VAL A 62 -5.45 31.07 5.58
CA VAL A 62 -4.77 32.36 5.40
C VAL A 62 -3.86 32.30 4.17
N SER A 63 -3.71 33.40 3.44
CA SER A 63 -2.78 33.40 2.30
C SER A 63 -1.35 33.34 2.81
N VAL A 64 -0.56 32.44 2.24
CA VAL A 64 0.87 32.31 2.57
C VAL A 64 1.71 33.32 1.76
N ASP A 65 1.12 33.88 0.70
CA ASP A 65 1.75 34.71 -0.34
C ASP A 65 0.97 36.00 -0.67
N ASN A 66 0.03 36.41 0.18
CA ASN A 66 -0.88 37.55 -0.06
C ASN A 66 -1.74 37.44 -1.36
N ALA A 67 -1.96 36.22 -1.88
CA ALA A 67 -2.92 35.97 -2.96
C ALA A 67 -4.38 36.06 -2.50
N THR A 68 -5.30 36.21 -3.46
CA THR A 68 -6.76 36.25 -3.21
C THR A 68 -7.34 34.88 -2.85
N ASN A 69 -6.65 33.79 -3.21
CA ASN A 69 -7.01 32.43 -2.86
C ASN A 69 -5.89 31.83 -2.01
N SER A 70 -6.23 31.37 -0.82
CA SER A 70 -5.26 30.85 0.13
C SER A 70 -5.04 29.35 -0.05
N PHE A 71 -3.88 29.00 -0.58
CA PHE A 71 -3.39 27.62 -0.68
C PHE A 71 -2.03 27.49 0.00
N ASN A 72 -1.71 26.30 0.47
CA ASN A 72 -0.43 25.99 1.07
C ASN A 72 0.07 24.62 0.62
N MET A 73 1.39 24.47 0.54
CA MET A 73 2.05 23.21 0.20
C MET A 73 2.73 22.66 1.44
N ILE A 74 2.25 21.52 1.93
CA ILE A 74 2.76 20.88 3.15
C ILE A 74 2.99 19.38 2.94
N SER A 75 3.77 18.80 3.84
CA SER A 75 4.13 17.38 3.82
C SER A 75 3.82 16.73 5.16
N GLY A 76 3.32 15.49 5.13
CA GLY A 76 3.03 14.68 6.31
C GLY A 76 2.14 13.48 5.99
N THR A 77 2.11 12.51 6.90
CA THR A 77 1.12 11.42 6.85
C THR A 77 -0.32 11.96 7.00
N SER A 78 -0.48 13.11 7.68
CA SER A 78 -1.73 13.87 7.72
C SER A 78 -2.23 14.32 6.35
N MET A 79 -1.36 14.42 5.33
CA MET A 79 -1.74 14.72 3.96
C MET A 79 -2.01 13.43 3.16
N SER A 80 -1.34 12.33 3.46
CA SER A 80 -1.66 11.01 2.89
C SER A 80 -3.04 10.50 3.34
N CYS A 81 -3.41 10.72 4.60
CA CYS A 81 -4.67 10.28 5.19
C CYS A 81 -5.92 10.73 4.38
N PRO A 82 -6.14 12.03 4.10
CA PRO A 82 -7.31 12.47 3.35
C PRO A 82 -7.38 11.94 1.92
N HIS A 83 -6.23 11.68 1.27
CA HIS A 83 -6.23 11.02 -0.04
C HIS A 83 -6.79 9.60 0.05
N LEU A 84 -6.32 8.82 1.02
CA LEU A 84 -6.78 7.46 1.25
C LEU A 84 -8.26 7.43 1.71
N SER A 85 -8.68 8.37 2.55
CA SER A 85 -10.09 8.54 2.94
C SER A 85 -10.98 8.88 1.75
N GLY A 86 -10.50 9.71 0.82
CA GLY A 86 -11.23 10.02 -0.42
C GLY A 86 -11.39 8.79 -1.31
N VAL A 87 -10.34 8.00 -1.49
CA VAL A 87 -10.39 6.73 -2.23
C VAL A 87 -11.35 5.75 -1.56
N ALA A 88 -11.25 5.56 -0.25
CA ALA A 88 -12.17 4.70 0.52
C ALA A 88 -13.62 5.14 0.36
N THR A 89 -13.88 6.44 0.36
CA THR A 89 -15.21 7.02 0.14
C THR A 89 -15.74 6.70 -1.25
N LEU A 90 -14.90 6.83 -2.29
CA LEU A 90 -15.29 6.50 -3.66
C LEU A 90 -15.63 5.01 -3.81
N VAL A 91 -14.81 4.13 -3.22
CA VAL A 91 -15.06 2.68 -3.20
C VAL A 91 -16.38 2.38 -2.48
N LYS A 92 -16.63 3.00 -1.33
CA LYS A 92 -17.89 2.86 -0.58
C LYS A 92 -19.10 3.40 -1.34
N SER A 93 -18.93 4.46 -2.14
CA SER A 93 -19.99 5.00 -2.99
C SER A 93 -20.32 4.06 -4.16
N ALA A 94 -19.31 3.41 -4.75
CA ALA A 94 -19.50 2.42 -5.81
C ALA A 94 -20.12 1.13 -5.27
N HIS A 95 -19.83 0.79 -4.01
CA HIS A 95 -20.33 -0.40 -3.32
C HIS A 95 -21.00 -0.05 -1.98
N PRO A 96 -22.23 0.51 -1.99
CA PRO A 96 -22.87 1.05 -0.78
C PRO A 96 -23.05 0.03 0.34
N ASN A 97 -23.16 -1.25 0.01
CA ASN A 97 -23.38 -2.33 0.96
C ASN A 97 -22.09 -2.91 1.56
N TRP A 98 -20.90 -2.48 1.11
CA TRP A 98 -19.63 -3.01 1.62
C TRP A 98 -19.33 -2.58 3.05
N SER A 99 -18.81 -3.49 3.87
CA SER A 99 -18.27 -3.14 5.19
C SER A 99 -17.02 -2.24 5.05
N PRO A 100 -16.61 -1.51 6.10
CA PRO A 100 -15.33 -0.80 6.13
C PRO A 100 -14.13 -1.70 5.84
N GLN A 101 -14.18 -2.96 6.25
CA GLN A 101 -13.13 -3.96 6.03
C GLN A 101 -13.03 -4.29 4.55
N ASN A 102 -14.16 -4.53 3.88
CA ASN A 102 -14.18 -4.81 2.44
C ASN A 102 -13.64 -3.63 1.63
N VAL A 103 -13.93 -2.40 2.07
CA VAL A 103 -13.31 -1.20 1.50
C VAL A 103 -11.79 -1.20 1.73
N SER A 104 -11.32 -1.50 2.94
CA SER A 104 -9.87 -1.55 3.22
C SER A 104 -9.15 -2.68 2.51
N ALA A 105 -9.74 -3.87 2.43
CA ALA A 105 -9.19 -5.04 1.76
C ALA A 105 -9.18 -4.85 0.25
N SER A 106 -10.20 -4.22 -0.33
CA SER A 106 -10.16 -3.71 -1.70
C SER A 106 -8.99 -2.75 -1.93
N MET A 107 -8.67 -1.93 -0.92
CA MET A 107 -7.52 -1.04 -1.00
C MET A 107 -6.17 -1.75 -0.88
N PHE A 108 -6.10 -2.85 -0.13
CA PHE A 108 -4.91 -3.71 -0.04
C PHE A 108 -4.74 -4.62 -1.25
N ASP A 109 -5.83 -4.98 -1.92
CA ASP A 109 -5.83 -5.81 -3.13
C ASP A 109 -5.10 -5.14 -4.31
N MET A 110 -4.96 -3.81 -4.23
CA MET A 110 -4.14 -3.01 -5.13
C MET A 110 -2.61 -3.19 -4.94
N GLY A 111 -2.22 -4.04 -3.98
CA GLY A 111 -0.89 -4.13 -3.40
C GLY A 111 -0.79 -3.25 -2.16
N SER A 112 -0.13 -3.74 -1.10
CA SER A 112 0.21 -3.00 0.13
C SER A 112 1.21 -1.84 -0.09
N GLY A 113 1.26 -1.29 -1.30
CA GLY A 113 2.11 -0.22 -1.78
C GLY A 113 1.30 1.02 -2.15
N HIS A 114 1.60 1.62 -3.31
CA HIS A 114 0.97 2.87 -3.73
C HIS A 114 -0.48 2.67 -4.17
N VAL A 115 -1.39 3.48 -3.62
CA VAL A 115 -2.82 3.44 -3.92
C VAL A 115 -3.11 3.57 -5.44
N ASN A 116 -3.95 2.68 -6.00
CA ASN A 116 -4.34 2.68 -7.42
C ASN A 116 -5.87 2.62 -7.61
N LEU A 117 -6.49 3.79 -7.75
CA LEU A 117 -7.95 3.95 -7.90
C LEU A 117 -8.63 2.99 -8.89
N SER A 118 -7.99 2.66 -10.01
CA SER A 118 -8.58 1.76 -11.03
C SER A 118 -8.75 0.32 -10.52
N MET A 119 -7.81 -0.14 -9.70
CA MET A 119 -7.86 -1.47 -9.08
C MET A 119 -8.78 -1.47 -7.84
N ALA A 120 -8.88 -0.34 -7.14
CA ALA A 120 -9.77 -0.17 -5.98
C ALA A 120 -11.26 -0.35 -6.34
N LEU A 121 -11.66 0.03 -7.55
CA LEU A 121 -13.07 0.00 -7.96
C LEU A 121 -13.55 -1.39 -8.36
N SER A 122 -12.64 -2.32 -8.66
CA SER A 122 -12.94 -3.70 -9.06
C SER A 122 -11.92 -4.68 -8.46
N PRO A 123 -11.86 -4.79 -7.12
CA PRO A 123 -11.00 -5.77 -6.46
C PRO A 123 -11.45 -7.18 -6.82
N GLY A 124 -10.48 -8.08 -6.94
CA GLY A 124 -10.72 -9.46 -7.29
C GLY A 124 -11.17 -10.27 -6.09
N LEU A 125 -10.23 -10.61 -5.23
CA LEU A 125 -10.46 -11.40 -4.03
C LEU A 125 -10.24 -10.49 -2.83
N VAL A 126 -11.28 -10.30 -2.03
CA VAL A 126 -11.20 -9.47 -0.84
C VAL A 126 -10.82 -10.35 0.35
N TYR A 127 -9.72 -10.02 1.02
CA TYR A 127 -9.32 -10.69 2.25
C TYR A 127 -10.31 -10.36 3.37
N ASP A 128 -11.09 -11.36 3.79
CA ASP A 128 -11.93 -11.27 4.98
C ASP A 128 -11.02 -11.44 6.22
N ILE A 129 -10.78 -10.35 6.95
CA ILE A 129 -10.10 -10.39 8.24
C ILE A 129 -11.05 -9.77 9.25
N GLN A 130 -11.39 -10.57 10.26
CA GLN A 130 -12.41 -10.25 11.23
C GLN A 130 -11.82 -10.30 12.64
N PRO A 131 -12.23 -9.40 13.55
CA PRO A 131 -12.02 -9.63 14.97
C PRO A 131 -12.73 -10.90 15.47
N ASP A 132 -13.91 -11.27 14.92
CA ASP A 132 -14.63 -12.57 15.09
C ASP A 132 -15.81 -12.77 14.07
N ASP A 133 -15.60 -12.80 12.73
CA ASP A 133 -16.57 -13.17 11.65
C ASP A 133 -17.82 -12.31 11.24
N TYR A 134 -17.81 -10.99 11.38
CA TYR A 134 -18.84 -10.03 10.92
C TYR A 134 -18.92 -9.66 9.40
N ILE A 135 -19.70 -10.45 8.66
CA ILE A 135 -20.60 -10.06 7.53
C ILE A 135 -20.00 -9.88 6.10
N PRO A 136 -20.66 -10.41 5.03
CA PRO A 136 -20.01 -10.81 3.75
C PRO A 136 -20.15 -9.80 2.57
N TYR A 137 -19.48 -10.12 1.43
CA TYR A 137 -19.58 -9.64 0.00
C TYR A 137 -18.34 -8.87 -0.54
N LEU A 138 -17.65 -9.15 -1.66
CA LEU A 138 -17.85 -9.85 -2.96
C LEU A 138 -16.54 -10.57 -3.38
N CYS A 139 -16.54 -11.66 -4.17
CA CYS A 139 -16.50 -11.60 -5.65
C CYS A 139 -16.84 -12.93 -6.36
N GLY A 140 -17.45 -12.84 -7.56
CA GLY A 140 -17.28 -13.77 -8.69
C GLY A 140 -18.07 -15.09 -8.70
N LEU A 141 -19.28 -15.08 -9.26
CA LEU A 141 -20.00 -16.30 -9.66
C LEU A 141 -19.17 -17.06 -10.70
N GLY A 142 -18.72 -18.28 -10.39
CA GLY A 142 -17.97 -19.13 -11.33
C GLY A 142 -16.50 -18.73 -11.54
N SER A 143 -15.86 -18.05 -10.59
CA SER A 143 -14.46 -17.62 -10.70
C SER A 143 -13.48 -18.63 -10.11
N THR A 144 -12.39 -18.88 -10.83
CA THR A 144 -11.26 -19.69 -10.34
C THR A 144 -10.05 -18.79 -10.10
N TYR A 145 -9.41 -18.95 -8.94
CA TYR A 145 -8.18 -18.27 -8.57
C TYR A 145 -7.05 -19.28 -8.39
N THR A 146 -5.87 -18.94 -8.89
CA THR A 146 -4.65 -19.75 -8.71
C THR A 146 -3.54 -18.90 -8.11
N CYS A 147 -2.82 -19.45 -7.15
CA CYS A 147 -1.62 -18.84 -6.58
C CYS A 147 -0.51 -18.98 -7.63
N LYS A 148 -0.29 -17.90 -8.41
CA LYS A 148 0.63 -17.91 -9.54
C LYS A 148 2.08 -17.68 -9.12
N GLU A 149 2.28 -16.94 -8.05
CA GLU A 149 3.60 -16.52 -7.61
C GLU A 149 3.67 -16.52 -6.09
N VAL A 150 4.76 -17.09 -5.56
CA VAL A 150 5.15 -16.99 -4.16
C VAL A 150 6.62 -16.58 -4.15
N LEU A 151 6.88 -15.35 -3.77
CA LEU A 151 8.21 -14.85 -3.47
C LEU A 151 8.46 -15.05 -1.97
N SER A 152 9.27 -16.05 -1.65
CA SER A 152 9.66 -16.34 -0.27
C SER A 152 10.67 -15.31 0.25
N PRO A 153 10.49 -14.73 1.45
CA PRO A 153 11.50 -13.90 2.09
C PRO A 153 12.81 -14.67 2.34
N GLU A 154 13.93 -13.96 2.34
CA GLU A 154 15.25 -14.51 2.66
C GLU A 154 15.22 -15.27 3.99
N GLY A 155 15.62 -16.55 3.98
CA GLY A 155 15.70 -17.39 5.18
C GLY A 155 14.40 -18.09 5.59
N VAL A 156 13.32 -17.96 4.81
CA VAL A 156 12.06 -18.69 5.02
C VAL A 156 11.60 -19.30 3.70
N ASP A 157 11.14 -20.55 3.71
CA ASP A 157 10.38 -21.14 2.62
C ASP A 157 8.88 -20.95 2.88
N VAL A 158 8.15 -20.52 1.85
CA VAL A 158 6.71 -20.23 1.92
C VAL A 158 5.96 -21.19 1.02
N LYS A 159 5.01 -21.93 1.59
CA LYS A 159 4.15 -22.85 0.84
C LYS A 159 2.68 -22.50 1.04
N VAL A 160 1.92 -22.48 -0.06
CA VAL A 160 0.48 -22.17 -0.08
C VAL A 160 -0.30 -23.41 -0.51
N MET A 161 -1.30 -23.83 0.27
CA MET A 161 -2.17 -24.98 -0.02
C MET A 161 -3.64 -24.70 0.36
N PRO A 162 -4.62 -25.02 -0.49
CA PRO A 162 -4.46 -25.43 -1.88
C PRO A 162 -3.91 -24.28 -2.72
N TYR A 163 -3.24 -24.58 -3.84
CA TYR A 163 -2.72 -23.56 -4.77
C TYR A 163 -3.79 -23.04 -5.74
N LYS A 164 -4.98 -23.64 -5.72
CA LYS A 164 -6.14 -23.31 -6.57
C LYS A 164 -7.39 -23.27 -5.69
N ILE A 165 -8.21 -22.24 -5.90
CA ILE A 165 -9.48 -22.03 -5.23
C ILE A 165 -10.55 -21.76 -6.29
N GLU A 166 -11.73 -22.36 -6.13
CA GLU A 166 -12.86 -22.19 -7.04
C GLU A 166 -14.05 -21.66 -6.26
N PHE A 167 -14.72 -20.65 -6.81
CA PHE A 167 -15.95 -20.08 -6.29
C PHE A 167 -17.08 -20.38 -7.27
N LYS A 168 -18.06 -21.16 -6.83
CA LYS A 168 -19.25 -21.52 -7.61
C LYS A 168 -20.32 -20.47 -7.45
N ASP A 169 -20.52 -20.00 -6.22
CA ASP A 169 -21.55 -19.03 -5.88
C ASP A 169 -20.96 -17.68 -5.47
N LEU A 170 -21.75 -16.62 -5.67
CA LEU A 170 -21.38 -15.29 -5.21
C LEU A 170 -21.26 -15.32 -3.67
N ASN A 171 -20.15 -14.80 -3.14
CA ASN A 171 -19.84 -14.73 -1.70
C ASN A 171 -19.59 -16.07 -1.02
N GLU A 172 -19.35 -17.11 -1.82
CA GLU A 172 -18.74 -18.32 -1.29
C GLU A 172 -17.38 -17.97 -0.65
N LYS A 173 -17.13 -18.50 0.54
CA LYS A 173 -15.86 -18.33 1.24
C LYS A 173 -15.00 -19.55 0.97
N ALA A 174 -13.71 -19.32 0.79
CA ALA A 174 -12.72 -20.38 0.67
C ALA A 174 -11.51 -20.06 1.53
N SER A 175 -10.89 -21.12 2.06
CA SER A 175 -9.75 -21.01 2.96
C SER A 175 -8.52 -21.65 2.32
N TYR A 176 -7.36 -21.05 2.56
CA TYR A 176 -6.06 -21.61 2.24
C TYR A 176 -5.12 -21.46 3.43
N SER A 177 -4.10 -22.29 3.48
CA SER A 177 -3.05 -22.25 4.49
C SER A 177 -1.75 -21.80 3.87
N VAL A 178 -1.06 -20.90 4.57
CA VAL A 178 0.32 -20.50 4.26
C VAL A 178 1.23 -21.08 5.33
N THR A 179 2.18 -21.90 4.93
CA THR A 179 3.17 -22.51 5.82
C THR A 179 4.51 -21.84 5.62
N PHE A 180 5.10 -21.38 6.73
CA PHE A 180 6.42 -20.76 6.77
C PHE A 180 7.42 -21.73 7.39
N THR A 181 8.47 -22.09 6.66
CA THR A 181 9.52 -22.99 7.13
C THR A 181 10.85 -22.26 7.18
N LYS A 182 11.43 -22.08 8.37
CA LYS A 182 12.73 -21.42 8.51
C LYS A 182 13.82 -22.24 7.81
N LEU A 183 14.62 -21.58 6.98
CA LEU A 183 15.74 -22.18 6.26
C LEU A 183 17.07 -21.81 6.95
N GLY A 184 17.71 -22.78 7.59
CA GLY A 184 19.06 -22.65 8.13
C GLY A 184 19.25 -21.58 9.22
N ASN A 185 20.52 -21.18 9.42
CA ASN A 185 20.90 -20.14 10.37
C ASN A 185 20.85 -18.77 9.70
N VAL A 186 19.67 -18.14 9.72
CA VAL A 186 19.48 -16.78 9.22
C VAL A 186 20.10 -15.77 10.19
N THR A 187 20.89 -14.84 9.66
CA THR A 187 21.53 -13.77 10.44
C THR A 187 20.51 -12.76 10.96
N ARG A 188 20.57 -12.50 12.27
CA ARG A 188 19.65 -11.72 13.13
C ARG A 188 19.38 -10.24 12.78
N THR A 189 19.75 -9.74 11.61
CA THR A 189 19.87 -8.29 11.40
C THR A 189 19.14 -7.74 10.19
N LYS A 190 18.28 -8.51 9.53
CA LYS A 190 17.61 -8.04 8.31
C LYS A 190 16.15 -8.45 8.27
N VAL A 191 15.27 -7.43 8.27
CA VAL A 191 13.89 -7.57 7.81
C VAL A 191 13.93 -8.06 6.36
N SER A 192 13.22 -9.14 6.09
CA SER A 192 13.12 -9.70 4.75
C SER A 192 11.68 -9.66 4.25
N GLU A 193 11.53 -9.35 2.98
CA GLU A 193 10.24 -9.13 2.32
C GLU A 193 10.02 -10.18 1.24
N GLY A 194 8.76 -10.56 1.07
CA GLY A 194 8.26 -11.47 0.06
C GLY A 194 6.78 -11.19 -0.21
N HIS A 195 6.16 -11.98 -1.07
CA HIS A 195 4.74 -11.82 -1.38
C HIS A 195 4.14 -13.11 -1.95
N LEU A 196 2.82 -13.19 -1.95
CA LEU A 196 2.08 -14.15 -2.74
C LEU A 196 1.05 -13.44 -3.61
N ILE A 197 0.85 -13.96 -4.82
CA ILE A 197 -0.07 -13.39 -5.81
C ILE A 197 -1.08 -14.46 -6.24
N TRP A 198 -2.36 -14.15 -6.01
CA TRP A 198 -3.48 -14.87 -6.59
C TRP A 198 -3.94 -14.16 -7.87
N SER A 199 -4.24 -14.93 -8.90
CA SER A 199 -4.77 -14.43 -10.16
C SER A 199 -6.05 -15.17 -10.50
N SER A 200 -7.05 -14.43 -10.98
CA SER A 200 -8.20 -15.04 -11.64
C SER A 200 -7.77 -15.76 -12.91
N ALA A 201 -8.57 -16.75 -13.34
CA ALA A 201 -8.33 -17.52 -14.56
C ALA A 201 -8.31 -16.65 -15.83
N ASP A 202 -9.04 -15.53 -15.85
CA ASP A 202 -9.04 -14.56 -16.94
C ASP A 202 -7.98 -13.45 -16.79
N GLU A 203 -7.15 -13.54 -15.74
CA GLU A 203 -6.07 -12.60 -15.37
C GLU A 203 -6.48 -11.14 -15.15
N LYS A 204 -7.79 -10.85 -15.12
CA LYS A 204 -8.30 -9.49 -14.89
C LYS A 204 -8.18 -9.06 -13.44
N SER A 205 -8.24 -10.01 -12.53
CA SER A 205 -8.19 -9.79 -11.09
C SER A 205 -6.92 -10.39 -10.52
N LYS A 206 -6.15 -9.55 -9.82
CA LYS A 206 -4.91 -9.95 -9.13
C LYS A 206 -4.98 -9.48 -7.70
N VAL A 207 -4.54 -10.36 -6.82
CA VAL A 207 -4.63 -10.18 -5.38
C VAL A 207 -3.26 -10.44 -4.79
N VAL A 208 -2.70 -9.41 -4.18
CA VAL A 208 -1.31 -9.41 -3.71
C VAL A 208 -1.29 -9.32 -2.20
N SER A 209 -0.64 -10.29 -1.55
CA SER A 209 -0.36 -10.25 -0.12
C SER A 209 1.13 -10.13 0.13
N ALA A 210 1.56 -9.12 0.88
CA ALA A 210 2.94 -9.00 1.33
C ALA A 210 3.23 -9.95 2.50
N ILE A 211 4.46 -10.47 2.51
CA ILE A 211 5.02 -11.29 3.57
C ILE A 211 6.26 -10.57 4.08
N VAL A 212 6.32 -10.32 5.38
CA VAL A 212 7.50 -9.72 6.00
C VAL A 212 7.92 -10.59 7.17
N VAL A 213 9.21 -10.93 7.21
CA VAL A 213 9.82 -11.71 8.28
C VAL A 213 10.87 -10.85 8.96
N ASP A 214 10.77 -10.77 10.28
CA ASP A 214 11.77 -10.16 11.14
C ASP A 214 12.35 -11.24 12.06
N PHE A 215 13.67 -11.45 11.96
CA PHE A 215 14.39 -12.45 12.76
C PHE A 215 14.93 -11.81 14.04
N VAL A 216 14.06 -11.69 15.05
CA VAL A 216 14.38 -11.19 16.40
C VAL A 216 15.09 -12.25 17.25
#